data_AF-A0A397JM86-F1
#
_entry.id   AF-A0A397JM86-F1
#
_cell.length_a   1.000
_cell.length_b   1.000
_cell.length_c   1.000
_cell.angle_alpha   90.00
_cell.angle_beta   90.00
_cell.angle_gamma   90.00
#
_symmetry.space_group_name_H-M   'P 1'
#
loop_
_entity.id
_entity.type
_entity.pdbx_description
1 polymer ?
#
loop_
_entity_poly.entity_id
_entity_poly.type
_entity_poly.pdbx_seq_one_letter_code
_entity_poly.pdbx_strand_id
1 'polypeptide(L)'
;MFHKNAKELVFSKGTVAWVPLLEKAFAKIHYSYESLVGQTSSKALTSLGGIDTREDVRLWDTLLTITKRHKIFTCSHIETKDPSNNVRKDGIIKNHAYTILRAENFNNHKLVQLRNPWAHAEWSGPWSDNSSNWDPWKNNGKIEKLNYLLNENDGSFFMEHKDFLSNFNQITSREFPLASGASTNIDNDLFASWWSDQYTIFYTDKLNQLDHATIKLEFLGKYPNSTCLVTGSGNDGFGNYIIEDGQYDESTKIFNFTKSFKDSNIMKQKYEGQYSHSMFFGKWGTTSDPDRGKFIIKRVSDKIELLTGKWSGYYFYYDTHIGRNQMFFELTAYKNPDGNGNIFTGYGNDKSGDFTISGTVFENGVASIKKIQGKNSWNYNGHKKKSQMWGTWGKVESGGIFLAWKE
;
A
#
# COMPACT_ATOMS: atom_id res chain seq x y z
N MET A 1 -23.22 15.42 1.65
CA MET A 1 -22.56 14.57 2.67
C MET A 1 -23.58 13.94 3.62
N PHE A 2 -24.29 14.71 4.45
CA PHE A 2 -25.46 14.22 5.21
C PHE A 2 -26.72 14.87 4.65
N HIS A 3 -27.80 14.10 4.49
CA HIS A 3 -29.13 14.68 4.30
C HIS A 3 -29.58 15.32 5.63
N LYS A 4 -30.48 16.32 5.60
CA LYS A 4 -30.87 17.13 6.78
C LYS A 4 -31.33 16.30 7.99
N ASN A 5 -31.72 15.04 7.77
CA ASN A 5 -32.17 14.06 8.77
C ASN A 5 -31.41 12.72 8.75
N ALA A 6 -30.33 12.58 7.97
CA ALA A 6 -29.63 11.29 7.82
C ALA A 6 -28.50 11.14 8.85
N LYS A 7 -28.48 9.99 9.53
CA LYS A 7 -27.37 9.55 10.41
C LYS A 7 -26.25 8.81 9.65
N GLU A 8 -26.41 8.66 8.34
CA GLU A 8 -25.49 7.92 7.47
C GLU A 8 -25.04 8.78 6.28
N LEU A 9 -23.87 8.45 5.73
CA LEU A 9 -23.36 9.05 4.49
C LEU A 9 -24.25 8.63 3.32
N VAL A 10 -24.72 9.62 2.55
CA VAL A 10 -25.67 9.40 1.44
C VAL A 10 -24.97 9.33 0.07
N PHE A 11 -23.73 9.81 -0.03
CA PHE A 11 -22.91 9.78 -1.26
C PHE A 11 -21.76 8.78 -1.10
N SER A 12 -20.52 9.10 -1.46
CA SER A 12 -19.39 8.20 -1.22
C SER A 12 -19.32 7.76 0.25
N LYS A 13 -19.11 6.44 0.44
CA LYS A 13 -19.05 5.78 1.75
C LYS A 13 -17.66 5.18 1.93
N GLY A 14 -17.19 5.13 3.17
CA GLY A 14 -15.93 4.50 3.52
C GLY A 14 -15.74 4.46 5.04
N THR A 15 -14.88 3.56 5.49
CA THR A 15 -14.47 3.46 6.91
C THR A 15 -13.58 4.63 7.35
N VAL A 16 -13.09 5.42 6.40
CA VAL A 16 -12.26 6.62 6.61
C VAL A 16 -12.86 7.82 5.85
N ALA A 17 -12.78 9.01 6.46
CA ALA A 17 -13.54 10.18 6.02
C ALA A 17 -12.96 10.92 4.80
N TRP A 18 -11.74 10.60 4.35
CA TRP A 18 -11.06 11.39 3.32
C TRP A 18 -11.77 11.35 1.96
N VAL A 19 -12.33 10.21 1.55
CA VAL A 19 -13.07 10.09 0.28
C VAL A 19 -14.36 10.94 0.29
N PRO A 20 -15.25 10.80 1.30
CA PRO A 20 -16.41 11.69 1.42
C PRO A 20 -16.05 13.18 1.44
N LEU A 21 -14.99 13.56 2.15
CA LEU A 21 -14.55 14.95 2.26
C LEU A 21 -14.03 15.48 0.92
N LEU A 22 -13.26 14.67 0.19
CA LEU A 22 -12.77 14.99 -1.14
C LEU A 22 -13.93 15.18 -2.13
N GLU A 23 -14.88 14.24 -2.15
CA GLU A 23 -16.07 14.34 -3.01
C GLU A 23 -16.89 15.61 -2.68
N LYS A 24 -17.03 15.96 -1.39
CA LYS A 24 -17.71 17.20 -0.97
C LYS A 24 -16.98 18.45 -1.46
N ALA A 25 -15.65 18.49 -1.36
CA ALA A 25 -14.84 19.59 -1.85
C ALA A 25 -14.99 19.72 -3.38
N PHE A 26 -14.97 18.59 -4.09
CA PHE A 26 -15.17 18.52 -5.53
C PHE A 26 -16.57 19.03 -5.94
N ALA A 27 -17.62 18.55 -5.28
CA ALA A 27 -19.00 19.02 -5.47
C ALA A 27 -19.13 20.54 -5.22
N LYS A 28 -18.44 21.08 -4.20
CA LYS A 28 -18.43 22.51 -3.91
C LYS A 28 -17.81 23.33 -5.04
N ILE A 29 -16.69 22.87 -5.61
CA ILE A 29 -16.03 23.52 -6.77
C ILE A 29 -16.94 23.48 -8.00
N HIS A 30 -17.70 22.39 -8.16
CA HIS A 30 -18.67 22.21 -9.23
C HIS A 30 -20.10 22.65 -8.85
N TYR A 31 -20.23 23.51 -7.84
CA TYR A 31 -21.46 24.11 -7.31
C TYR A 31 -22.44 23.18 -6.58
N SER A 32 -22.54 21.90 -6.95
CA SER A 32 -23.44 20.94 -6.29
C SER A 32 -23.00 19.49 -6.48
N TYR A 33 -23.56 18.57 -5.70
CA TYR A 33 -23.40 17.12 -5.91
C TYR A 33 -24.10 16.66 -7.20
N GLU A 34 -25.22 17.26 -7.56
CA GLU A 34 -25.97 16.95 -8.77
C GLU A 34 -25.16 17.25 -10.02
N SER A 35 -24.35 18.31 -10.01
CA SER A 35 -23.43 18.66 -11.09
C SER A 35 -22.38 17.57 -11.40
N LEU A 36 -22.11 16.67 -10.44
CA LEU A 36 -21.16 15.57 -10.61
C LEU A 36 -21.78 14.36 -11.34
N VAL A 37 -23.10 14.26 -11.38
CA VAL A 37 -23.80 13.14 -12.02
C VAL A 37 -23.55 13.16 -13.53
N GLY A 38 -23.21 11.99 -14.09
CA GLY A 38 -22.98 11.85 -15.53
C GLY A 38 -21.67 12.46 -16.06
N GLN A 39 -20.77 12.90 -15.18
CA GLN A 39 -19.44 13.35 -15.61
C GLN A 39 -18.54 12.17 -15.98
N THR A 40 -17.49 12.44 -16.75
CA THR A 40 -16.54 11.42 -17.21
C THR A 40 -15.32 11.33 -16.30
N SER A 41 -14.73 10.14 -16.20
CA SER A 41 -13.45 9.93 -15.49
C SER A 41 -12.35 10.85 -16.01
N SER A 42 -12.36 11.16 -17.30
CA SER A 42 -11.44 12.13 -17.93
C SER A 42 -11.51 13.52 -17.29
N LYS A 43 -12.70 14.09 -17.10
CA LYS A 43 -12.86 15.39 -16.43
C LYS A 43 -12.41 15.32 -14.98
N ALA A 44 -12.82 14.27 -14.26
CA ALA A 44 -12.45 14.09 -12.86
C ALA A 44 -10.93 14.04 -12.67
N LEU A 45 -10.23 13.20 -13.45
CA LEU A 45 -8.79 13.05 -13.36
C LEU A 45 -8.05 14.33 -13.79
N THR A 46 -8.55 15.05 -14.80
CA THR A 46 -7.98 16.36 -15.18
C THR A 46 -8.14 17.40 -14.07
N SER A 47 -9.29 17.47 -13.40
CA SER A 47 -9.49 18.36 -12.25
C SER A 47 -8.59 18.01 -11.05
N LEU A 48 -8.13 16.76 -10.95
CA LEU A 48 -7.15 16.32 -9.95
C LEU A 48 -5.69 16.60 -10.36
N GLY A 49 -5.46 17.26 -11.50
CA GLY A 49 -4.12 17.60 -12.00
C GLY A 49 -3.54 16.60 -13.01
N GLY A 50 -4.35 15.65 -13.47
CA GLY A 50 -3.94 14.68 -14.49
C GLY A 50 -3.81 15.31 -15.88
N ILE A 51 -2.70 15.03 -16.55
CA ILE A 51 -2.38 15.48 -17.90
C ILE A 51 -2.76 14.39 -18.91
N ASP A 52 -3.37 14.79 -20.02
CA ASP A 52 -3.70 13.88 -21.11
C ASP A 52 -2.43 13.38 -21.81
N THR A 53 -2.24 12.05 -21.86
CA THR A 53 -1.06 11.46 -22.50
C THR A 53 -1.24 11.20 -23.99
N ARG A 54 -2.48 11.30 -24.52
CA ARG A 54 -2.84 10.98 -25.91
C ARG A 54 -2.34 9.61 -26.42
N GLU A 55 -2.08 8.67 -25.51
CA GLU A 55 -1.60 7.33 -25.85
C GLU A 55 -2.75 6.44 -26.31
N ASP A 56 -2.53 5.67 -27.40
CA ASP A 56 -3.50 4.67 -27.84
C ASP A 56 -3.34 3.37 -27.03
N VAL A 57 -4.07 3.33 -25.92
CA VAL A 57 -4.11 2.20 -24.98
C VAL A 57 -4.82 0.96 -25.54
N ARG A 58 -5.34 1.02 -26.78
CA ARG A 58 -5.87 -0.15 -27.50
C ARG A 58 -4.77 -0.99 -28.13
N LEU A 59 -3.57 -0.44 -28.28
CA LEU A 59 -2.40 -1.19 -28.73
C LEU A 59 -1.82 -1.94 -27.53
N TRP A 60 -1.64 -3.25 -27.69
CA TRP A 60 -1.18 -4.10 -26.59
C TRP A 60 0.18 -3.66 -26.03
N ASP A 61 1.15 -3.38 -26.90
CA ASP A 61 2.50 -3.03 -26.46
C ASP A 61 2.52 -1.67 -25.74
N THR A 62 1.65 -0.75 -26.17
CA THR A 62 1.40 0.51 -25.48
C THR A 62 0.80 0.24 -24.10
N LEU A 63 -0.31 -0.50 -24.02
CA LEU A 63 -0.96 -0.84 -22.75
C LEU A 63 -0.02 -1.55 -21.77
N LEU A 64 0.73 -2.55 -22.23
CA LEU A 64 1.71 -3.31 -21.44
C LEU A 64 2.82 -2.44 -20.88
N THR A 65 3.26 -1.44 -21.63
CA THR A 65 4.34 -0.53 -21.22
C THR A 65 3.84 0.51 -20.23
N ILE A 66 2.68 1.10 -20.51
CA ILE A 66 2.18 2.27 -19.79
C ILE A 66 1.53 1.91 -18.45
N THR A 67 0.94 0.71 -18.30
CA THR A 67 0.42 0.26 -17.01
C THR A 67 1.51 -0.02 -15.97
N LYS A 68 2.78 0.01 -16.39
CA LYS A 68 3.95 -0.09 -15.51
C LYS A 68 4.52 1.28 -15.10
N ARG A 69 3.85 2.38 -15.47
CA ARG A 69 4.25 3.76 -15.18
C ARG A 69 3.22 4.47 -14.29
N HIS A 70 3.52 5.68 -13.82
CA HIS A 70 2.65 6.54 -12.99
C HIS A 70 1.46 7.14 -13.75
N LYS A 71 0.70 6.29 -14.44
CA LYS A 71 -0.44 6.70 -15.25
C LYS A 71 -1.70 6.01 -14.72
N ILE A 72 -2.77 6.78 -14.58
CA ILE A 72 -4.07 6.26 -14.20
C ILE A 72 -4.87 6.04 -15.48
N PHE A 73 -5.42 4.84 -15.59
CA PHE A 73 -6.21 4.40 -16.72
C PHE A 73 -7.61 4.02 -16.26
N THR A 74 -8.60 4.54 -16.97
CA THR A 74 -10.00 4.21 -16.71
C THR A 74 -10.68 3.83 -18.00
N CYS A 75 -11.65 2.93 -17.92
CA CYS A 75 -12.44 2.49 -19.05
C CYS A 75 -13.91 2.37 -18.67
N SER A 76 -14.79 2.54 -19.65
CA SER A 76 -16.23 2.42 -19.47
C SER A 76 -16.87 1.80 -20.71
N HIS A 77 -17.93 1.02 -20.49
CA HIS A 77 -18.86 0.65 -21.55
C HIS A 77 -19.99 1.67 -21.59
N ILE A 78 -19.93 2.61 -22.54
CA ILE A 78 -20.94 3.66 -22.69
C ILE A 78 -22.03 3.19 -23.65
N GLU A 79 -23.28 3.19 -23.19
CA GLU A 79 -24.46 2.93 -24.01
C GLU A 79 -25.36 4.17 -24.00
N THR A 80 -25.31 4.95 -25.08
CA THR A 80 -26.02 6.25 -25.15
C THR A 80 -27.55 6.11 -25.20
N LYS A 81 -28.06 4.96 -25.62
CA LYS A 81 -29.50 4.68 -25.73
C LYS A 81 -30.13 4.22 -24.42
N ASP A 82 -29.34 3.73 -23.48
CA ASP A 82 -29.79 3.27 -22.17
C ASP A 82 -28.85 3.83 -21.11
N PRO A 83 -29.26 4.89 -20.38
CA PRO A 83 -28.43 5.54 -19.37
C PRO A 83 -28.31 4.72 -18.07
N SER A 84 -28.99 3.57 -17.94
CA SER A 84 -28.95 2.77 -16.72
C SER A 84 -27.57 2.17 -16.45
N ASN A 85 -27.27 1.96 -15.17
CA ASN A 85 -26.10 1.20 -14.69
C ASN A 85 -26.44 -0.28 -14.50
N ASN A 86 -27.16 -0.88 -15.45
CA ASN A 86 -27.53 -2.28 -15.37
C ASN A 86 -26.32 -3.19 -15.56
N VAL A 87 -26.27 -4.27 -14.79
CA VAL A 87 -25.29 -5.36 -14.95
C VAL A 87 -25.67 -6.18 -16.18
N ARG A 88 -24.76 -6.33 -17.13
CA ARG A 88 -24.93 -7.22 -18.30
C ARG A 88 -24.81 -8.68 -17.90
N LYS A 89 -25.21 -9.58 -18.79
CA LYS A 89 -25.11 -11.04 -18.59
C LYS A 89 -23.67 -11.55 -18.36
N ASP A 90 -22.69 -10.79 -18.83
CA ASP A 90 -21.26 -11.07 -18.69
C ASP A 90 -20.62 -10.34 -17.50
N GLY A 91 -21.43 -9.70 -16.66
CA GLY A 91 -21.00 -9.02 -15.43
C GLY A 91 -20.51 -7.58 -15.60
N ILE A 92 -20.36 -7.09 -16.84
CA ILE A 92 -19.97 -5.70 -17.08
C ILE A 92 -21.15 -4.77 -16.81
N ILE A 93 -20.92 -3.73 -16.01
CA ILE A 93 -21.90 -2.70 -15.69
C ILE A 93 -21.82 -1.60 -16.75
N LYS A 94 -22.98 -1.26 -17.33
CA LYS A 94 -23.07 -0.19 -18.32
C LYS A 94 -22.91 1.19 -17.68
N ASN A 95 -22.40 2.14 -18.45
CA ASN A 95 -22.21 3.54 -18.04
C ASN A 95 -21.48 3.69 -16.69
N HIS A 96 -20.58 2.74 -16.40
CA HIS A 96 -19.84 2.67 -15.15
C HIS A 96 -18.34 2.72 -15.42
N ALA A 97 -17.60 3.37 -14.53
CA ALA A 97 -16.16 3.52 -14.64
C ALA A 97 -15.44 2.35 -13.98
N TYR A 98 -14.55 1.73 -14.73
CA TYR A 98 -13.60 0.72 -14.27
C TYR A 98 -12.19 1.30 -14.30
N THR A 99 -11.32 0.80 -13.41
CA THR A 99 -9.90 1.12 -13.43
C THR A 99 -9.15 0.02 -14.16
N ILE A 100 -8.25 0.38 -15.09
CA ILE A 100 -7.29 -0.57 -15.67
C ILE A 100 -6.09 -0.61 -14.72
N LEU A 101 -5.85 -1.75 -14.09
CA LEU A 101 -4.81 -1.92 -13.09
C LEU A 101 -3.47 -2.29 -13.73
N ARG A 102 -3.47 -3.29 -14.62
CA ARG A 102 -2.27 -3.74 -15.34
C ARG A 102 -2.59 -4.56 -16.58
N ALA A 103 -1.61 -4.68 -17.45
CA ALA A 103 -1.58 -5.65 -18.54
C ALA A 103 -0.39 -6.60 -18.37
N GLU A 104 -0.61 -7.89 -18.62
CA GLU A 104 0.41 -8.93 -18.47
C GLU A 104 0.34 -9.95 -19.61
N ASN A 105 1.51 -10.42 -20.05
CA ASN A 105 1.61 -11.59 -20.91
C ASN A 105 1.63 -12.85 -20.03
N PHE A 106 0.59 -13.67 -20.12
CA PHE A 106 0.47 -14.90 -19.34
C PHE A 106 0.27 -16.10 -20.25
N ASN A 107 1.27 -16.99 -20.34
CA ASN A 107 1.20 -18.22 -21.14
C ASN A 107 0.69 -18.01 -22.57
N ASN A 108 1.24 -17.02 -23.29
CA ASN A 108 0.83 -16.60 -24.63
C ASN A 108 -0.53 -15.89 -24.72
N HIS A 109 -1.19 -15.64 -23.60
CA HIS A 109 -2.37 -14.78 -23.52
C HIS A 109 -1.99 -13.36 -23.13
N LYS A 110 -2.71 -12.40 -23.71
CA LYS A 110 -2.61 -10.97 -23.42
C LYS A 110 -3.72 -10.61 -22.45
N LEU A 111 -3.42 -10.58 -21.15
CA LEU A 111 -4.42 -10.39 -20.10
C LEU A 111 -4.43 -8.96 -19.57
N VAL A 112 -5.62 -8.38 -19.42
CA VAL A 112 -5.83 -7.07 -18.81
C VAL A 112 -6.54 -7.27 -17.48
N GLN A 113 -5.97 -6.72 -16.40
CA GLN A 113 -6.62 -6.67 -15.09
C GLN A 113 -7.40 -5.36 -14.96
N LEU A 114 -8.68 -5.49 -14.67
CA LEU A 114 -9.60 -4.38 -14.43
C LEU A 114 -10.10 -4.43 -13.00
N ARG A 115 -10.65 -3.30 -12.52
CA ARG A 115 -11.33 -3.23 -11.23
C ARG A 115 -12.63 -2.43 -11.30
N ASN A 116 -13.70 -3.03 -10.81
CA ASN A 116 -14.95 -2.39 -10.46
C ASN A 116 -14.83 -1.75 -9.06
N PRO A 117 -14.91 -0.42 -8.93
CA PRO A 117 -14.83 0.25 -7.62
C PRO A 117 -15.96 -0.11 -6.64
N TRP A 118 -17.08 -0.65 -7.12
CA TRP A 118 -18.22 -1.04 -6.28
C TRP A 118 -18.10 -2.44 -5.68
N ALA A 119 -17.17 -3.28 -6.14
CA ALA A 119 -17.02 -4.67 -5.71
C ALA A 119 -18.35 -5.46 -5.69
N HIS A 120 -19.28 -5.14 -6.60
CA HIS A 120 -20.64 -5.70 -6.66
C HIS A 120 -20.93 -6.42 -8.00
N ALA A 121 -19.96 -6.48 -8.92
CA ALA A 121 -20.05 -7.29 -10.14
C ALA A 121 -18.69 -7.38 -10.82
N GLU A 122 -18.36 -8.56 -11.31
CA GLU A 122 -17.11 -8.85 -12.02
C GLU A 122 -17.40 -9.55 -13.34
N TRP A 123 -16.44 -9.47 -14.26
CA TRP A 123 -16.50 -10.21 -15.51
C TRP A 123 -16.74 -11.69 -15.26
N SER A 124 -17.62 -12.31 -16.05
CA SER A 124 -17.95 -13.74 -15.94
C SER A 124 -17.55 -14.56 -17.17
N GLY A 125 -16.77 -13.98 -18.08
CA GLY A 125 -16.31 -14.65 -19.29
C GLY A 125 -14.92 -15.29 -19.14
N PRO A 126 -14.22 -15.57 -20.25
CA PRO A 126 -12.88 -16.14 -20.23
C PRO A 126 -11.92 -15.35 -19.34
N TRP A 127 -11.13 -16.05 -18.53
CA TRP A 127 -10.16 -15.49 -17.58
C TRP A 127 -10.74 -14.67 -16.42
N SER A 128 -12.08 -14.63 -16.27
CA SER A 128 -12.69 -14.24 -14.99
C SER A 128 -12.20 -15.10 -13.83
N ASP A 129 -12.43 -14.65 -12.61
CA ASP A 129 -12.00 -15.32 -11.39
C ASP A 129 -12.40 -16.79 -11.32
N ASN A 130 -13.65 -17.09 -11.68
CA ASN A 130 -14.20 -18.45 -11.67
C ASN A 130 -14.01 -19.21 -13.00
N SER A 131 -13.29 -18.64 -13.97
CA SER A 131 -13.11 -19.23 -15.30
C SER A 131 -12.27 -20.51 -15.26
N SER A 132 -12.73 -21.56 -15.95
CA SER A 132 -11.97 -22.81 -16.14
C SER A 132 -10.67 -22.63 -16.93
N ASN A 133 -10.49 -21.50 -17.63
CA ASN A 133 -9.21 -21.16 -18.28
C ASN A 133 -8.02 -21.14 -17.29
N TRP A 134 -8.27 -20.93 -16.00
CA TRP A 134 -7.25 -21.00 -14.96
C TRP A 134 -6.85 -22.43 -14.59
N ASP A 135 -7.71 -23.43 -14.82
CA ASP A 135 -7.53 -24.80 -14.33
C ASP A 135 -6.18 -25.45 -14.71
N PRO A 136 -5.67 -25.30 -15.95
CA PRO A 136 -4.35 -25.84 -16.31
C PRO A 136 -3.18 -25.21 -15.54
N TRP A 137 -3.41 -24.08 -14.86
CA TRP A 137 -2.39 -23.26 -14.22
C TRP A 137 -2.48 -23.21 -12.69
N LYS A 138 -3.56 -23.75 -12.09
CA LYS A 138 -3.77 -23.76 -10.63
C LYS A 138 -2.68 -24.49 -9.85
N ASN A 139 -2.09 -25.54 -10.43
CA ASN A 139 -1.15 -26.42 -9.72
C ASN A 139 0.33 -26.28 -10.15
N ASN A 140 0.68 -25.24 -10.92
CA ASN A 140 2.05 -25.08 -11.44
C ASN A 140 2.75 -23.79 -11.01
N GLY A 141 2.20 -23.07 -10.02
CA GLY A 141 2.76 -21.84 -9.48
C GLY A 141 2.82 -20.67 -10.46
N LYS A 142 2.28 -20.79 -11.68
CA LYS A 142 2.28 -19.67 -12.64
C LYS A 142 1.25 -18.60 -12.28
N ILE A 143 0.08 -19.00 -11.77
CA ILE A 143 -0.91 -18.04 -11.25
C ILE A 143 -0.33 -17.24 -10.09
N GLU A 144 0.45 -17.89 -9.23
CA GLU A 144 1.13 -17.22 -8.12
C GLU A 144 2.07 -16.09 -8.58
N LYS A 145 2.71 -16.22 -9.75
CA LYS A 145 3.55 -15.17 -10.34
C LYS A 145 2.75 -13.96 -10.80
N LEU A 146 1.44 -14.12 -11.07
CA LEU A 146 0.57 -12.97 -11.31
C LEU A 146 0.28 -12.20 -10.01
N ASN A 147 0.57 -12.76 -8.82
CA ASN A 147 0.21 -12.13 -7.54
C ASN A 147 -1.28 -11.71 -7.52
N TYR A 148 -2.15 -12.63 -7.94
CA TYR A 148 -3.59 -12.43 -8.04
C TYR A 148 -4.30 -13.53 -7.28
N LEU A 149 -5.33 -13.18 -6.50
CA LEU A 149 -6.19 -14.16 -5.87
C LEU A 149 -7.40 -14.39 -6.77
N LEU A 150 -7.66 -15.66 -7.09
CA LEU A 150 -8.86 -16.04 -7.81
C LEU A 150 -10.01 -16.24 -6.82
N ASN A 151 -11.21 -15.86 -7.26
CA ASN A 151 -12.48 -16.07 -6.55
C ASN A 151 -12.67 -15.15 -5.33
N GLU A 152 -11.99 -14.00 -5.33
CA GLU A 152 -12.20 -12.96 -4.33
C GLU A 152 -13.22 -11.95 -4.86
N ASN A 153 -14.16 -11.52 -4.02
CA ASN A 153 -15.15 -10.51 -4.41
C ASN A 153 -14.63 -9.09 -4.08
N ASP A 154 -13.54 -8.70 -4.72
CA ASP A 154 -12.88 -7.39 -4.52
C ASP A 154 -13.11 -6.40 -5.67
N GLY A 155 -13.87 -6.83 -6.67
CA GLY A 155 -14.21 -6.11 -7.89
C GLY A 155 -13.16 -6.22 -8.98
N SER A 156 -12.01 -6.85 -8.73
CA SER A 156 -10.95 -7.03 -9.72
C SER A 156 -11.18 -8.29 -10.54
N PHE A 157 -10.74 -8.29 -11.78
CA PHE A 157 -10.83 -9.46 -12.66
C PHE A 157 -9.87 -9.32 -13.82
N PHE A 158 -9.48 -10.47 -14.39
CA PHE A 158 -8.78 -10.52 -15.66
C PHE A 158 -9.75 -10.79 -16.82
N MET A 159 -9.37 -10.33 -18.01
CA MET A 159 -9.96 -10.73 -19.28
C MET A 159 -8.89 -10.70 -20.39
N GLU A 160 -9.14 -11.34 -21.53
CA GLU A 160 -8.24 -11.17 -22.66
C GLU A 160 -8.33 -9.77 -23.26
N HIS A 161 -7.23 -9.26 -23.81
CA HIS A 161 -7.17 -7.96 -24.47
C HIS A 161 -8.23 -7.80 -25.58
N LYS A 162 -8.53 -8.88 -26.32
CA LYS A 162 -9.59 -8.86 -27.34
C LYS A 162 -10.98 -8.64 -26.74
N ASP A 163 -11.23 -9.22 -25.56
CA ASP A 163 -12.50 -9.08 -24.84
C ASP A 163 -12.59 -7.70 -24.19
N PHE A 164 -11.47 -7.15 -23.72
CA PHE A 164 -11.38 -5.77 -23.29
C PHE A 164 -11.79 -4.81 -24.41
N LEU A 165 -11.21 -4.94 -25.61
CA LEU A 165 -11.52 -4.08 -26.75
C LEU A 165 -12.97 -4.21 -27.24
N SER A 166 -13.58 -5.39 -27.12
CA SER A 166 -14.98 -5.60 -27.51
C SER A 166 -15.97 -5.07 -26.48
N ASN A 167 -15.58 -5.03 -25.19
CA ASN A 167 -16.46 -4.61 -24.10
C ASN A 167 -16.31 -3.14 -23.71
N PHE A 168 -15.15 -2.50 -23.90
CA PHE A 168 -14.93 -1.12 -23.46
C PHE A 168 -14.71 -0.17 -24.63
N ASN A 169 -15.65 0.76 -24.82
CA ASN A 169 -15.66 1.68 -25.95
C ASN A 169 -15.13 3.09 -25.61
N GLN A 170 -15.02 3.42 -24.31
CA GLN A 170 -14.39 4.63 -23.82
C GLN A 170 -13.22 4.26 -22.92
N ILE A 171 -12.03 4.80 -23.23
CA ILE A 171 -10.82 4.61 -22.43
C ILE A 171 -10.16 5.97 -22.24
N THR A 172 -9.67 6.23 -21.04
CA THR A 172 -9.01 7.48 -20.65
C THR A 172 -7.71 7.17 -19.95
N SER A 173 -6.64 7.83 -20.38
CA SER A 173 -5.35 7.84 -19.70
C SER A 173 -5.02 9.24 -19.18
N ARG A 174 -4.47 9.29 -17.97
CA ARG A 174 -3.94 10.52 -17.39
C ARG A 174 -2.61 10.25 -16.69
N GLU A 175 -1.63 11.09 -16.95
CA GLU A 175 -0.35 11.10 -16.26
C GLU A 175 -0.37 12.18 -15.18
N PHE A 176 0.09 11.82 -13.99
CA PHE A 176 0.22 12.76 -12.89
C PHE A 176 1.70 13.11 -12.76
N PRO A 177 2.10 14.36 -13.07
CA PRO A 177 3.50 14.74 -12.97
C PRO A 177 3.94 14.60 -11.52
N LEU A 178 4.95 13.76 -11.30
CA LEU A 178 5.56 13.65 -9.99
C LEU A 178 6.29 14.96 -9.67
N ALA A 179 6.35 15.31 -8.38
CA ALA A 179 7.22 16.38 -7.94
C ALA A 179 8.66 16.12 -8.42
N SER A 180 9.36 17.17 -8.87
CA SER A 180 10.74 17.09 -9.37
C SER A 180 11.62 16.27 -8.43
N GLY A 181 12.16 15.15 -8.93
CA GLY A 181 13.05 14.25 -8.17
C GLY A 181 12.44 12.93 -7.70
N ALA A 182 11.18 12.64 -8.01
CA ALA A 182 10.62 11.30 -7.79
C ALA A 182 11.13 10.31 -8.86
N SER A 183 11.52 9.11 -8.42
CA SER A 183 12.03 8.04 -9.30
C SER A 183 10.96 7.57 -10.28
N THR A 184 11.31 7.45 -11.56
CA THR A 184 10.44 6.98 -12.65
C THR A 184 10.47 5.46 -12.84
N ASN A 185 11.38 4.76 -12.17
CA ASN A 185 11.42 3.30 -12.12
C ASN A 185 10.80 2.83 -10.81
N ILE A 186 9.48 2.62 -10.83
CA ILE A 186 8.91 1.53 -10.05
C ILE A 186 8.98 0.33 -10.98
N ASP A 187 10.17 -0.28 -11.10
CA ASP A 187 10.20 -1.64 -11.61
C ASP A 187 9.21 -2.44 -10.75
N ASN A 188 8.32 -3.18 -11.41
CA ASN A 188 7.47 -4.19 -10.78
C ASN A 188 8.29 -5.32 -10.10
N ASP A 189 9.60 -5.12 -9.89
CA ASP A 189 10.52 -5.86 -9.01
C ASP A 189 10.03 -5.98 -7.55
N LEU A 190 8.94 -5.28 -7.20
CA LEU A 190 8.17 -5.57 -6.00
C LEU A 190 7.63 -7.02 -5.93
N PHE A 191 7.64 -7.79 -7.02
CA PHE A 191 6.84 -9.03 -7.07
C PHE A 191 7.55 -10.31 -7.55
N ALA A 192 8.84 -10.29 -7.93
CA ALA A 192 9.43 -11.43 -8.66
C ALA A 192 10.49 -12.30 -7.92
N SER A 193 10.97 -11.94 -6.72
CA SER A 193 11.99 -12.74 -6.01
C SER A 193 12.15 -12.34 -4.53
N TRP A 194 11.24 -12.80 -3.66
CA TRP A 194 11.02 -12.18 -2.34
C TRP A 194 11.15 -13.15 -1.14
N TRP A 195 11.99 -14.18 -1.22
CA TRP A 195 12.01 -15.23 -0.19
C TRP A 195 13.37 -15.48 0.47
N SER A 196 14.29 -14.51 0.33
CA SER A 196 15.61 -14.53 0.98
C SER A 196 16.05 -13.10 1.35
N ASP A 197 15.20 -12.37 2.09
CA ASP A 197 15.50 -10.99 2.48
C ASP A 197 14.83 -10.61 3.81
N GLN A 198 15.18 -9.43 4.33
CA GLN A 198 14.60 -8.85 5.53
C GLN A 198 13.40 -7.95 5.21
N TYR A 199 12.35 -8.08 5.99
CA TYR A 199 11.08 -7.38 5.81
C TYR A 199 10.63 -6.71 7.09
N THR A 200 9.96 -5.57 6.97
CA THR A 200 9.28 -4.90 8.10
C THR A 200 7.77 -4.94 7.90
N ILE A 201 7.05 -5.51 8.87
CA ILE A 201 5.60 -5.57 8.92
C ILE A 201 5.05 -4.36 9.68
N PHE A 202 3.95 -3.79 9.20
CA PHE A 202 3.14 -2.82 9.95
C PHE A 202 1.74 -3.39 10.22
N TYR A 203 1.25 -3.39 11.47
CA TYR A 203 -0.16 -3.63 11.80
C TYR A 203 -0.71 -2.62 12.78
N THR A 204 -2.04 -2.52 12.79
CA THR A 204 -2.84 -1.91 13.84
C THR A 204 -3.43 -2.96 14.78
N ASP A 205 -3.27 -2.79 16.10
CA ASP A 205 -3.97 -3.61 17.11
C ASP A 205 -4.77 -2.72 18.08
N LYS A 206 -5.83 -2.03 17.56
CA LYS A 206 -7.03 -1.56 18.29
C LYS A 206 -7.95 -0.64 17.46
N LEU A 207 -9.19 -0.48 17.97
CA LEU A 207 -10.26 0.45 17.54
C LEU A 207 -9.85 1.95 17.42
N ASN A 208 -8.65 2.33 17.87
CA ASN A 208 -8.06 3.63 17.64
C ASN A 208 -6.88 3.45 16.69
N GLN A 209 -6.92 4.15 15.56
CA GLN A 209 -6.01 4.08 14.40
C GLN A 209 -4.53 4.48 14.68
N LEU A 210 -4.03 4.29 15.89
CA LEU A 210 -2.79 4.89 16.40
C LEU A 210 -1.79 3.90 17.01
N ASP A 211 -2.01 2.58 16.91
CA ASP A 211 -1.09 1.58 17.46
C ASP A 211 -0.39 0.83 16.32
N HIS A 212 0.77 1.30 15.87
CA HIS A 212 1.56 0.58 14.85
C HIS A 212 2.74 -0.16 15.47
N ALA A 213 2.75 -1.48 15.39
CA ALA A 213 3.88 -2.30 15.81
C ALA A 213 4.63 -2.88 14.61
N THR A 214 5.96 -3.00 14.74
CA THR A 214 6.82 -3.50 13.67
C THR A 214 7.39 -4.87 13.99
N ILE A 215 7.34 -5.77 13.00
CA ILE A 215 7.93 -7.11 13.04
C ILE A 215 9.01 -7.17 11.97
N LYS A 216 10.23 -7.53 12.34
CA LYS A 216 11.25 -7.90 11.36
C LYS A 216 11.10 -9.36 11.05
N LEU A 217 11.01 -9.70 9.78
CA LEU A 217 11.01 -11.07 9.30
C LEU A 217 12.21 -11.31 8.41
N GLU A 218 12.78 -12.49 8.53
CA GLU A 218 13.83 -13.01 7.67
C GLU A 218 13.35 -14.34 7.09
N PHE A 219 13.22 -14.39 5.77
CA PHE A 219 12.80 -15.59 5.06
C PHE A 219 14.06 -16.43 4.78
N LEU A 220 14.14 -17.61 5.38
CA LEU A 220 15.34 -18.44 5.44
C LEU A 220 15.49 -19.38 4.22
N GLY A 221 14.62 -19.24 3.21
CA GLY A 221 14.66 -20.03 1.98
C GLY A 221 13.48 -20.98 1.82
N LYS A 222 13.32 -21.50 0.59
CA LYS A 222 12.17 -22.28 0.14
C LYS A 222 12.41 -23.79 0.33
N TYR A 223 11.44 -24.47 0.96
CA TYR A 223 11.40 -25.93 1.09
C TYR A 223 10.69 -26.58 -0.09
N PRO A 224 10.87 -27.90 -0.32
CA PRO A 224 10.33 -28.61 -1.49
C PRO A 224 8.80 -28.53 -1.64
N ASN A 225 8.07 -28.28 -0.56
CA ASN A 225 6.61 -28.19 -0.52
C ASN A 225 6.08 -26.75 -0.71
N SER A 226 6.90 -25.82 -1.21
CA SER A 226 6.56 -24.40 -1.34
C SER A 226 6.32 -23.65 -0.03
N THR A 227 6.71 -24.24 1.11
CA THR A 227 6.77 -23.52 2.39
C THR A 227 8.11 -22.81 2.53
N CYS A 228 8.09 -21.58 3.01
CA CYS A 228 9.27 -20.82 3.42
C CYS A 228 9.28 -20.70 4.95
N LEU A 229 10.42 -21.01 5.57
CA LEU A 229 10.62 -20.72 6.98
C LEU A 229 10.93 -19.25 7.17
N VAL A 230 10.32 -18.68 8.20
CA VAL A 230 10.43 -17.28 8.52
C VAL A 230 10.82 -17.15 9.98
N THR A 231 11.94 -16.52 10.24
CA THR A 231 12.30 -16.08 11.59
C THR A 231 12.09 -14.60 11.71
N GLY A 232 12.12 -14.10 12.93
CA GLY A 232 11.89 -12.69 13.14
C GLY A 232 12.15 -12.22 14.55
N SER A 233 12.17 -10.92 14.70
CA SER A 233 12.24 -10.29 16.01
C SER A 233 11.67 -8.89 15.95
N GLY A 234 11.28 -8.37 17.11
CA GLY A 234 10.83 -7.00 17.19
C GLY A 234 10.44 -6.63 18.60
N ASN A 235 9.80 -5.47 18.70
CA ASN A 235 9.22 -4.96 19.92
C ASN A 235 7.92 -4.24 19.54
N ASP A 236 6.82 -4.68 20.12
CA ASP A 236 5.48 -4.13 19.88
C ASP A 236 4.95 -3.37 21.11
N GLY A 237 5.87 -2.91 21.95
CA GLY A 237 5.62 -2.19 23.19
C GLY A 237 5.18 -3.08 24.35
N PHE A 238 4.87 -4.38 24.16
CA PHE A 238 4.67 -5.32 25.27
C PHE A 238 6.01 -5.86 25.75
N GLY A 239 6.95 -6.04 24.83
CA GLY A 239 8.31 -6.43 25.13
C GLY A 239 9.06 -6.82 23.87
N ASN A 240 10.34 -7.14 24.03
CA ASN A 240 11.11 -7.74 22.94
C ASN A 240 10.63 -9.17 22.71
N TYR A 241 10.37 -9.53 21.45
CA TYR A 241 9.98 -10.88 21.06
C TYR A 241 10.84 -11.42 19.93
N ILE A 242 10.82 -12.75 19.80
CA ILE A 242 11.40 -13.51 18.70
C ILE A 242 10.31 -14.35 18.02
N ILE A 243 10.54 -14.67 16.76
CA ILE A 243 9.74 -15.59 15.95
C ILE A 243 10.72 -16.64 15.45
N GLU A 244 10.47 -17.89 15.80
CA GLU A 244 11.30 -19.04 15.43
C GLU A 244 10.52 -20.07 14.61
N ASP A 245 9.19 -19.97 14.59
CA ASP A 245 8.25 -20.93 14.01
C ASP A 245 7.49 -20.37 12.80
N GLY A 246 7.93 -19.26 12.23
CA GLY A 246 7.24 -18.65 11.11
C GLY A 246 7.27 -19.53 9.86
N GLN A 247 6.11 -19.67 9.23
CA GLN A 247 5.91 -20.50 8.05
C GLN A 247 4.98 -19.78 7.08
N TYR A 248 5.48 -19.54 5.87
CA TYR A 248 4.69 -19.01 4.77
C TYR A 248 4.55 -20.06 3.69
N ASP A 249 3.32 -20.37 3.28
CA ASP A 249 3.02 -21.26 2.16
C ASP A 249 2.76 -20.42 0.91
N GLU A 250 3.65 -20.53 -0.08
CA GLU A 250 3.54 -19.78 -1.33
C GLU A 250 2.31 -20.17 -2.15
N SER A 251 1.84 -21.41 -2.05
CA SER A 251 0.72 -21.91 -2.85
C SER A 251 -0.63 -21.41 -2.32
N THR A 252 -0.81 -21.49 -1.01
CA THR A 252 -2.05 -21.07 -0.34
C THR A 252 -2.03 -19.59 0.06
N LYS A 253 -0.84 -18.95 0.00
CA LYS A 253 -0.58 -17.59 0.50
C LYS A 253 -0.78 -17.46 2.01
N ILE A 254 -0.83 -18.57 2.75
CA ILE A 254 -1.04 -18.56 4.19
C ILE A 254 0.29 -18.29 4.91
N PHE A 255 0.27 -17.38 5.87
CA PHE A 255 1.38 -17.04 6.74
C PHE A 255 1.00 -17.22 8.20
N ASN A 256 1.78 -18.04 8.90
CA ASN A 256 1.61 -18.34 10.31
C ASN A 256 2.91 -18.10 11.06
N PHE A 257 2.85 -17.52 12.25
CA PHE A 257 4.01 -17.42 13.13
C PHE A 257 3.59 -17.14 14.58
N THR A 258 4.49 -17.38 15.52
CA THR A 258 4.29 -17.09 16.95
C THR A 258 5.34 -16.13 17.46
N LYS A 259 4.90 -15.03 18.09
CA LYS A 259 5.78 -14.20 18.90
C LYS A 259 6.01 -14.85 20.26
N SER A 260 7.28 -15.10 20.57
CA SER A 260 7.73 -15.51 21.89
C SER A 260 8.47 -14.34 22.55
N PHE A 261 7.91 -13.78 23.62
CA PHE A 261 8.50 -12.66 24.34
C PHE A 261 9.63 -13.13 25.26
N LYS A 262 10.66 -12.28 25.42
CA LYS A 262 11.79 -12.58 26.33
C LYS A 262 11.38 -12.57 27.81
N ASP A 263 10.35 -11.80 28.16
CA ASP A 263 9.75 -11.85 29.49
C ASP A 263 8.75 -13.02 29.56
N SER A 264 9.03 -14.00 30.41
CA SER A 264 8.25 -15.22 30.55
C SER A 264 6.82 -14.99 31.08
N ASN A 265 6.52 -13.79 31.60
CA ASN A 265 5.17 -13.44 32.06
C ASN A 265 4.24 -12.98 30.93
N ILE A 266 4.76 -12.74 29.73
CA ILE A 266 3.95 -12.30 28.58
C ILE A 266 3.53 -13.53 27.77
N MET A 267 2.21 -13.70 27.58
CA MET A 267 1.69 -14.80 26.78
C MET A 267 2.15 -14.71 25.32
N LYS A 268 2.50 -15.88 24.75
CA LYS A 268 2.81 -16.01 23.32
C LYS A 268 1.63 -15.56 22.47
N GLN A 269 1.93 -14.88 21.36
CA GLN A 269 0.91 -14.41 20.41
C GLN A 269 1.09 -15.11 19.08
N LYS A 270 0.08 -15.89 18.66
CA LYS A 270 0.05 -16.54 17.36
C LYS A 270 -0.62 -15.63 16.33
N TYR A 271 -0.04 -15.54 15.14
CA TYR A 271 -0.65 -14.96 13.96
C TYR A 271 -1.00 -16.05 12.95
N GLU A 272 -2.15 -15.87 12.30
CA GLU A 272 -2.59 -16.63 11.14
C GLU A 272 -3.24 -15.66 10.15
N GLY A 273 -2.78 -15.64 8.90
CA GLY A 273 -3.40 -14.83 7.86
C GLY A 273 -2.94 -15.18 6.46
N GLN A 274 -3.54 -14.53 5.46
CA GLN A 274 -3.34 -14.83 4.05
C GLN A 274 -2.87 -13.58 3.29
N TYR A 275 -1.90 -13.74 2.40
CA TYR A 275 -1.43 -12.65 1.54
C TYR A 275 -2.37 -12.42 0.36
N SER A 276 -2.81 -11.18 0.19
CA SER A 276 -3.71 -10.70 -0.85
C SER A 276 -3.44 -9.22 -1.13
N HIS A 277 -3.46 -8.77 -2.39
CA HIS A 277 -3.41 -7.34 -2.73
C HIS A 277 -2.30 -6.53 -2.03
N SER A 278 -1.09 -7.11 -1.92
CA SER A 278 0.06 -6.48 -1.24
C SER A 278 -0.09 -6.29 0.27
N MET A 279 -1.03 -7.01 0.87
CA MET A 279 -1.33 -7.02 2.30
C MET A 279 -1.48 -8.45 2.81
N PHE A 280 -1.23 -8.67 4.10
CA PHE A 280 -1.71 -9.87 4.76
C PHE A 280 -3.01 -9.55 5.48
N PHE A 281 -3.97 -10.46 5.38
CA PHE A 281 -5.26 -10.41 6.05
C PHE A 281 -5.32 -11.57 7.03
N GLY A 282 -5.29 -11.28 8.33
CA GLY A 282 -5.26 -12.32 9.34
C GLY A 282 -5.78 -11.88 10.68
N LYS A 283 -5.43 -12.67 11.69
CA LYS A 283 -5.85 -12.49 13.09
C LYS A 283 -4.73 -12.85 14.05
N TRP A 284 -4.77 -12.23 15.23
CA TRP A 284 -3.93 -12.59 16.36
C TRP A 284 -4.71 -13.43 17.38
N GLY A 285 -4.12 -14.55 17.79
CA GLY A 285 -4.66 -15.43 18.82
C GLY A 285 -6.05 -15.97 18.46
N THR A 286 -6.98 -15.92 19.42
CA THR A 286 -8.38 -16.36 19.27
C THR A 286 -9.31 -15.23 18.84
N THR A 287 -8.78 -14.06 18.49
CA THR A 287 -9.60 -12.90 18.16
C THR A 287 -10.41 -13.15 16.88
N SER A 288 -11.71 -12.90 16.94
CA SER A 288 -12.64 -13.06 15.80
C SER A 288 -12.77 -11.81 14.94
N ASP A 289 -11.99 -10.76 15.22
CA ASP A 289 -12.03 -9.47 14.51
C ASP A 289 -11.07 -9.50 13.29
N PRO A 290 -11.59 -9.53 12.05
CA PRO A 290 -10.79 -9.66 10.84
C PRO A 290 -9.96 -8.41 10.51
N ASP A 291 -10.21 -7.27 11.16
CA ASP A 291 -9.44 -6.05 10.95
C ASP A 291 -8.17 -5.99 11.82
N ARG A 292 -8.06 -6.83 12.86
CA ARG A 292 -6.97 -6.78 13.84
C ARG A 292 -5.67 -7.48 13.45
N GLY A 293 -5.64 -8.21 12.34
CA GLY A 293 -4.42 -8.86 11.83
C GLY A 293 -4.09 -8.48 10.40
N LYS A 294 -4.49 -7.27 9.97
CA LYS A 294 -4.06 -6.76 8.67
C LYS A 294 -2.62 -6.23 8.75
N PHE A 295 -1.77 -6.69 7.83
CA PHE A 295 -0.41 -6.20 7.70
C PHE A 295 -0.09 -5.66 6.31
N ILE A 296 0.80 -4.67 6.27
CA ILE A 296 1.59 -4.35 5.08
C ILE A 296 3.01 -4.80 5.33
N ILE A 297 3.62 -5.48 4.36
CA ILE A 297 5.04 -5.87 4.42
C ILE A 297 5.82 -5.01 3.45
N LYS A 298 6.90 -4.39 3.95
CA LYS A 298 7.86 -3.65 3.11
C LYS A 298 9.23 -4.31 3.16
N ARG A 299 9.81 -4.56 1.98
CA ARG A 299 11.18 -5.08 1.83
C ARG A 299 12.19 -4.05 2.31
N VAL A 300 13.17 -4.48 3.10
CA VAL A 300 14.31 -3.64 3.46
C VAL A 300 15.30 -3.67 2.29
N SER A 301 15.41 -2.57 1.54
CA SER A 301 16.23 -2.53 0.32
C SER A 301 17.64 -2.03 0.61
N ASP A 302 18.64 -2.76 0.11
CA ASP A 302 20.04 -2.33 0.06
C ASP A 302 20.30 -1.27 -1.03
N LYS A 303 19.37 -1.10 -1.99
CA LYS A 303 19.53 -0.27 -3.20
C LYS A 303 19.07 1.19 -3.06
N ILE A 304 19.04 1.79 -1.86
CA ILE A 304 18.82 3.25 -1.78
C ILE A 304 20.12 3.96 -2.17
N GLU A 305 20.31 4.13 -3.48
CA GLU A 305 21.45 4.82 -4.09
C GLU A 305 21.43 6.34 -3.85
N LEU A 306 20.24 6.93 -3.60
CA LEU A 306 20.08 8.37 -3.36
C LEU A 306 19.17 8.65 -2.16
N LEU A 307 19.76 9.28 -1.13
CA LEU A 307 19.07 9.72 0.09
C LEU A 307 18.13 10.91 -0.12
N THR A 308 18.19 11.56 -1.29
CA THR A 308 17.33 12.71 -1.63
C THR A 308 15.89 12.29 -1.92
N GLY A 309 14.94 13.20 -1.72
CA GLY A 309 13.51 12.98 -1.99
C GLY A 309 12.64 13.08 -0.73
N LYS A 310 11.38 12.64 -0.85
CA LYS A 310 10.43 12.61 0.27
C LYS A 310 10.59 11.33 1.08
N TRP A 311 10.46 11.48 2.38
CA TRP A 311 10.53 10.40 3.34
C TRP A 311 9.40 10.55 4.33
N SER A 312 8.79 9.43 4.69
CA SER A 312 7.77 9.40 5.74
C SER A 312 8.16 8.34 6.76
N GLY A 313 7.73 8.54 7.99
CA GLY A 313 8.17 7.65 9.05
C GLY A 313 7.43 7.77 10.37
N TYR A 314 7.66 6.74 11.18
CA TYR A 314 7.18 6.69 12.55
C TYR A 314 8.35 6.48 13.51
N TYR A 315 8.22 7.05 14.70
CA TYR A 315 9.07 6.79 15.85
C TYR A 315 8.20 6.34 17.02
N PHE A 316 8.60 5.23 17.64
CA PHE A 316 7.93 4.65 18.80
C PHE A 316 8.89 4.67 19.98
N TYR A 317 8.42 4.99 21.18
CA TYR A 317 9.20 4.79 22.41
C TYR A 317 8.30 4.44 23.59
N TYR A 318 8.83 3.63 24.51
CA TYR A 318 8.16 3.23 25.75
C TYR A 318 8.87 3.82 26.96
N ASP A 319 8.19 4.71 27.67
CA ASP A 319 8.64 5.27 28.95
C ASP A 319 7.79 4.68 30.09
N THR A 320 8.43 4.30 31.19
CA THR A 320 7.77 3.67 32.34
C THR A 320 6.83 4.60 33.12
N HIS A 321 6.92 5.91 32.94
CA HIS A 321 6.12 6.91 33.64
C HIS A 321 5.00 7.51 32.78
N ILE A 322 5.18 7.55 31.45
CA ILE A 322 4.21 8.16 30.51
C ILE A 322 3.62 7.18 29.47
N GLY A 323 4.02 5.90 29.49
CA GLY A 323 3.52 4.85 28.62
C GLY A 323 4.08 4.90 27.18
N ARG A 324 3.41 4.20 26.25
CA ARG A 324 3.80 4.13 24.82
C ARG A 324 3.53 5.46 24.13
N ASN A 325 4.53 6.01 23.44
CA ASN A 325 4.44 7.22 22.64
C ASN A 325 4.79 6.94 21.18
N GLN A 326 4.01 7.53 20.27
CA GLN A 326 4.20 7.48 18.83
C GLN A 326 4.37 8.90 18.30
N MET A 327 5.25 9.02 17.31
CA MET A 327 5.52 10.23 16.57
C MET A 327 5.48 9.89 15.08
N PHE A 328 4.65 10.57 14.30
CA PHE A 328 4.68 10.54 12.84
C PHE A 328 5.49 11.73 12.33
N PHE A 329 6.20 11.57 11.21
CA PHE A 329 6.93 12.64 10.56
C PHE A 329 7.01 12.46 9.04
N GLU A 330 7.08 13.59 8.35
CA GLU A 330 7.37 13.70 6.91
C GLU A 330 8.61 14.57 6.74
N LEU A 331 9.58 14.09 5.97
CA LEU A 331 10.85 14.75 5.70
C LEU A 331 11.05 14.91 4.20
N THR A 332 11.70 16.00 3.83
CA THR A 332 12.32 16.17 2.53
C THR A 332 13.84 16.19 2.73
N ALA A 333 14.51 15.37 1.96
CA ALA A 333 15.96 15.24 1.96
C ALA A 333 16.56 15.80 0.68
N TYR A 334 17.62 16.59 0.82
CA TYR A 334 18.40 17.11 -0.31
C TYR A 334 19.89 16.95 -0.02
N LYS A 335 20.72 16.98 -1.07
CA LYS A 335 22.17 16.86 -0.92
C LYS A 335 22.70 18.11 -0.22
N ASN A 336 23.56 17.93 0.78
CA ASN A 336 24.20 19.06 1.44
C ASN A 336 25.13 19.77 0.44
N PRO A 337 25.03 21.10 0.23
CA PRO A 337 25.86 21.81 -0.74
C PRO A 337 27.37 21.69 -0.50
N ASP A 338 27.79 21.43 0.75
CA ASP A 338 29.19 21.22 1.13
C ASP A 338 29.72 19.80 0.83
N GLY A 339 28.87 18.89 0.33
CA GLY A 339 29.21 17.51 0.04
C GLY A 339 29.13 16.54 1.23
N ASN A 340 28.92 17.01 2.46
CA ASN A 340 28.93 16.18 3.67
C ASN A 340 27.56 15.55 3.97
N GLY A 341 27.05 14.76 3.02
CA GLY A 341 25.82 13.97 3.18
C GLY A 341 24.55 14.70 2.74
N ASN A 342 23.45 14.47 3.45
CA ASN A 342 22.11 14.91 3.09
C ASN A 342 21.44 15.66 4.23
N ILE A 343 20.89 16.84 3.91
CA ILE A 343 20.09 17.62 4.83
C ILE A 343 18.65 17.12 4.75
N PHE A 344 18.08 16.81 5.91
CA PHE A 344 16.68 16.46 6.12
C PHE A 344 15.98 17.63 6.79
N THR A 345 14.81 17.99 6.29
CA THR A 345 13.92 18.99 6.89
C THR A 345 12.48 18.51 6.77
N GLY A 346 11.62 18.87 7.73
CA GLY A 346 10.25 18.39 7.71
C GLY A 346 9.46 18.76 8.95
N TYR A 347 8.32 18.12 9.07
CA TYR A 347 7.38 18.31 10.18
C TYR A 347 6.85 16.97 10.63
N GLY A 348 6.21 16.97 11.79
CA GLY A 348 5.53 15.80 12.30
C GLY A 348 4.62 16.15 13.45
N ASN A 349 3.96 15.12 13.97
CA ASN A 349 3.04 15.25 15.08
C ASN A 349 3.24 14.09 16.06
N ASP A 350 3.16 14.41 17.35
CA ASP A 350 3.04 13.42 18.42
C ASP A 350 1.92 13.82 19.39
N LYS A 351 1.76 13.07 20.49
CA LYS A 351 0.72 13.35 21.50
C LYS A 351 0.82 14.74 22.13
N SER A 352 1.98 15.38 22.08
CA SER A 352 2.21 16.73 22.62
C SER A 352 1.96 17.83 21.57
N GLY A 353 1.71 17.46 20.31
CA GLY A 353 1.34 18.36 19.22
C GLY A 353 2.33 18.35 18.05
N ASP A 354 2.21 19.36 17.20
CA ASP A 354 3.04 19.50 16.00
C ASP A 354 4.46 19.93 16.33
N PHE A 355 5.44 19.43 15.56
CA PHE A 355 6.84 19.79 15.69
C PHE A 355 7.50 19.92 14.32
N THR A 356 8.61 20.65 14.28
CA THR A 356 9.52 20.69 13.13
C THR A 356 10.71 19.79 13.38
N ILE A 357 11.23 19.18 12.31
CA ILE A 357 12.37 18.28 12.37
C ILE A 357 13.38 18.65 11.28
N SER A 358 14.65 18.72 11.64
CA SER A 358 15.72 19.08 10.71
C SER A 358 17.06 18.53 11.14
N GLY A 359 17.93 18.17 10.21
CA GLY A 359 19.31 17.80 10.50
C GLY A 359 20.02 17.17 9.33
N THR A 360 21.11 16.47 9.58
CA THR A 360 21.97 15.91 8.54
C THR A 360 22.19 14.43 8.75
N VAL A 361 22.10 13.67 7.67
CA VAL A 361 22.60 12.31 7.60
C VAL A 361 23.87 12.32 6.76
N PHE A 362 24.99 12.06 7.42
CA PHE A 362 26.31 12.07 6.83
C PHE A 362 26.55 10.85 5.94
N GLU A 363 27.53 10.94 5.03
CA GLU A 363 27.84 9.85 4.09
C GLU A 363 28.24 8.53 4.78
N ASN A 364 28.86 8.62 5.96
CA ASN A 364 29.18 7.47 6.81
C ASN A 364 27.94 6.86 7.50
N GLY A 365 26.74 7.35 7.18
CA GLY A 365 25.47 6.89 7.72
C GLY A 365 25.09 7.51 9.07
N VAL A 366 25.94 8.29 9.73
CA VAL A 366 25.58 8.93 11.01
C VAL A 366 24.46 9.94 10.76
N ALA A 367 23.41 9.89 11.59
CA ALA A 367 22.28 10.80 11.57
C ALA A 367 22.31 11.70 12.80
N SER A 368 22.40 13.00 12.57
CA SER A 368 22.28 14.06 13.58
C SER A 368 21.07 14.90 13.25
N ILE A 369 19.95 14.61 13.90
CA ILE A 369 18.65 15.23 13.59
C ILE A 369 18.12 15.92 14.84
N LYS A 370 17.49 17.07 14.68
CA LYS A 370 16.90 17.85 15.77
C LYS A 370 15.41 17.98 15.57
N LYS A 371 14.65 17.77 16.64
CA LYS A 371 13.20 18.01 16.73
C LYS A 371 12.98 19.22 17.63
N ILE A 372 12.08 20.11 17.21
CA ILE A 372 11.71 21.32 17.95
C ILE A 372 10.19 21.38 18.07
N GLN A 373 9.69 21.48 19.30
CA GLN A 373 8.26 21.59 19.62
C GLN A 373 8.08 22.71 20.65
N GLY A 374 7.47 23.82 20.24
CA GLY A 374 7.40 25.03 21.06
C GLY A 374 8.79 25.50 21.51
N LYS A 375 9.04 25.55 22.82
CA LYS A 375 10.34 25.91 23.41
C LYS A 375 11.28 24.72 23.65
N ASN A 376 10.79 23.50 23.46
CA ASN A 376 11.53 22.29 23.74
C ASN A 376 12.26 21.80 22.49
N SER A 377 13.43 21.20 22.69
CA SER A 377 14.16 20.56 21.60
C SER A 377 14.84 19.28 22.03
N TRP A 378 14.87 18.31 21.13
CA TRP A 378 15.51 17.01 21.32
C TRP A 378 16.47 16.76 20.16
N ASN A 379 17.58 16.10 20.45
CA ASN A 379 18.53 15.64 19.43
C ASN A 379 18.40 14.14 19.27
N TYR A 380 18.34 13.71 18.02
CA TYR A 380 18.38 12.34 17.59
C TYR A 380 19.80 11.97 17.24
N ASN A 381 20.31 10.94 17.90
CA ASN A 381 21.59 10.33 17.57
C ASN A 381 21.29 8.96 16.98
N GLY A 382 21.66 8.78 15.71
CA GLY A 382 21.43 7.51 15.04
C GLY A 382 22.36 7.22 13.88
N HIS A 383 22.12 6.09 13.25
CA HIS A 383 22.83 5.61 12.07
C HIS A 383 21.84 5.06 11.05
N LYS A 384 22.04 5.42 9.79
CA LYS A 384 21.40 4.78 8.64
C LYS A 384 21.98 3.38 8.48
N LYS A 385 21.10 2.39 8.33
CA LYS A 385 21.43 1.04 7.88
C LYS A 385 20.44 0.66 6.79
N LYS A 386 20.94 0.42 5.57
CA LYS A 386 20.12 0.16 4.37
C LYS A 386 19.10 1.28 4.14
N SER A 387 17.84 0.96 3.89
CA SER A 387 16.73 1.90 3.73
C SER A 387 16.14 2.46 5.03
N GLN A 388 16.81 2.29 6.18
CA GLN A 388 16.25 2.61 7.50
C GLN A 388 17.23 3.44 8.34
N MET A 389 16.72 4.20 9.31
CA MET A 389 17.51 4.95 10.28
C MET A 389 17.27 4.41 11.70
N TRP A 390 18.34 4.33 12.48
CA TRP A 390 18.38 3.65 13.78
C TRP A 390 18.98 4.55 14.84
N GLY A 391 18.34 4.78 15.98
CA GLY A 391 18.84 5.75 16.95
C GLY A 391 17.78 6.24 17.92
N THR A 392 18.15 7.14 18.81
CA THR A 392 17.29 7.60 19.90
C THR A 392 17.28 9.11 20.02
N TRP A 393 16.17 9.65 20.51
CA TRP A 393 16.06 11.06 20.90
C TRP A 393 16.52 11.22 22.36
N GLY A 394 17.52 12.06 22.62
CA GLY A 394 18.00 12.37 23.97
C GLY A 394 18.87 11.26 24.61
N LYS A 395 18.83 11.15 25.96
CA LYS A 395 19.64 10.20 26.76
C LYS A 395 18.96 8.84 27.01
N VAL A 396 17.90 8.54 26.28
CA VAL A 396 17.12 7.32 26.50
C VAL A 396 17.91 6.11 25.96
N GLU A 397 18.40 5.25 26.86
CA GLU A 397 19.25 4.09 26.54
C GLU A 397 18.50 2.89 25.93
N SER A 398 17.18 2.96 25.79
CA SER A 398 16.42 1.89 25.14
C SER A 398 15.15 2.41 24.45
N GLY A 399 15.08 2.24 23.13
CA GLY A 399 13.81 1.86 22.53
C GLY A 399 13.07 2.88 21.69
N GLY A 400 13.72 3.57 20.76
CA GLY A 400 12.97 4.00 19.59
C GLY A 400 13.66 3.75 18.28
N ILE A 401 12.86 3.52 17.25
CA ILE A 401 13.32 3.29 15.89
C ILE A 401 12.75 4.41 15.04
N PHE A 402 13.62 5.22 14.44
CA PHE A 402 13.25 6.29 13.51
C PHE A 402 13.14 5.69 12.10
N LEU A 403 12.03 5.02 11.83
CA LEU A 403 11.84 4.37 10.55
C LEU A 403 11.40 5.41 9.52
N ALA A 404 12.37 6.00 8.82
CA ALA A 404 12.11 6.78 7.63
C ALA A 404 12.20 5.84 6.41
N TRP A 405 11.20 5.84 5.53
CA TRP A 405 11.29 5.23 4.21
C TRP A 405 11.12 6.29 3.13
N LYS A 406 11.84 6.12 2.02
CA LYS A 406 11.65 6.94 0.83
C LYS A 406 10.29 6.61 0.21
N GLU A 407 9.52 7.64 -0.09
CA GLU A 407 8.23 7.55 -0.80
C GLU A 407 8.41 7.30 -2.30
#